data_AF-A0A7Z6SPW8-F1
#
_entry.id   AF-A0A7Z6SPW8-F1
#
_cell.length_a   1.000
_cell.length_b   1.000
_cell.length_c   1.000
_cell.angle_alpha   90.00
_cell.angle_beta   90.00
_cell.angle_gamma   90.00
#
_symmetry.space_group_name_H-M   'P 1'
#
loop_
_entity.id
_entity.type
_entity.pdbx_description
1 polymer ?
#
loop_
_entity_poly.entity_id
_entity_poly.type
_entity_poly.pdbx_seq_one_letter_code
_entity_poly.pdbx_strand_id
1 'polypeptide(L)' 'MALVKEVLGVLNRLSPFELQELWDNSGLNVGSENHEFSEIIACLEIT' A
#
# COMPACT_ATOMS: atom_id res chain seq x y z
N MET A 1 -17.48 -0.42 -1.88
CA MET A 1 -16.19 0.29 -1.76
C MET A 1 -15.20 -0.66 -1.13
N ALA A 2 -13.92 -0.59 -1.50
CA ALA A 2 -12.90 -1.47 -0.94
C ALA A 2 -12.18 -0.76 0.20
N LEU A 3 -11.70 -1.52 1.18
CA LEU A 3 -10.87 -1.02 2.27
C LEU A 3 -9.41 -1.04 1.87
N VAL A 4 -8.62 -0.07 2.36
CA VAL A 4 -7.18 0.01 2.09
C VAL A 4 -6.45 -1.30 2.43
N LYS A 5 -6.83 -2.00 3.51
CA LYS A 5 -6.23 -3.32 3.84
C LYS A 5 -6.38 -4.38 2.74
N GLU A 6 -7.43 -4.30 1.93
CA GLU A 6 -7.66 -5.29 0.87
C GLU A 6 -6.65 -5.12 -0.27
N VAL A 7 -6.34 -3.87 -0.65
CA VAL A 7 -5.30 -3.60 -1.66
C VAL A 7 -3.91 -3.89 -1.11
N LEU A 8 -3.62 -3.57 0.15
CA LEU A 8 -2.36 -3.95 0.80
C LEU A 8 -2.17 -5.48 0.78
N GLY A 9 -3.24 -6.24 1.01
CA GLY A 9 -3.21 -7.70 0.89
C GLY A 9 -2.90 -8.19 -0.52
N VAL A 10 -3.39 -7.51 -1.57
CA VAL A 10 -3.02 -7.81 -2.97
C VAL A 10 -1.54 -7.51 -3.21
N LEU A 11 -1.08 -6.33 -2.81
CA LEU A 11 0.31 -5.89 -2.99
C LEU A 11 1.29 -6.83 -2.27
N ASN A 12 1.00 -7.21 -1.02
CA ASN A 12 1.84 -8.13 -0.26
C ASN A 12 1.89 -9.55 -0.85
N ARG A 13 0.87 -9.99 -1.60
CA ARG A 13 0.94 -11.28 -2.33
C ARG A 13 1.75 -11.17 -3.60
N LEU A 14 1.72 -10.03 -4.28
CA LEU A 14 2.45 -9.79 -5.53
C LEU A 14 3.94 -9.51 -5.28
N SER A 15 4.22 -8.70 -4.26
CA SER A 15 5.54 -8.27 -3.82
C SER A 15 5.55 -8.20 -2.29
N PRO A 16 5.90 -9.30 -1.60
CA PRO A 16 5.86 -9.36 -0.14
C PRO A 16 6.67 -8.25 0.52
N PHE A 17 6.05 -7.55 1.47
CA PHE A 17 6.67 -6.44 2.17
C PHE A 17 7.85 -6.89 3.05
N GLU A 18 7.86 -8.14 3.51
CA GLU A 18 8.96 -8.73 4.28
C GLU A 18 10.28 -8.85 3.50
N LEU A 19 10.25 -8.78 2.17
CA LEU A 19 11.44 -8.87 1.32
C LEU A 19 12.11 -7.50 1.09
N GLN A 20 11.54 -6.44 1.65
CA GLN A 20 12.12 -5.10 1.57
C GLN A 20 13.41 -5.00 2.38
N GLU A 21 14.31 -4.15 1.92
CA GLU A 21 15.52 -3.84 2.68
C GLU A 21 15.16 -3.18 4.02
N LEU A 22 15.96 -3.42 5.05
CA LEU A 22 15.70 -2.94 6.41
C LEU A 22 15.62 -1.40 6.53
N TRP A 23 16.20 -0.69 5.54
CA TRP A 23 16.23 0.76 5.49
C TRP A 23 15.13 1.36 4.60
N ASP A 24 14.35 0.52 3.91
CA ASP A 24 13.25 0.97 3.06
C ASP A 24 12.01 1.35 3.89
N ASN A 25 11.23 2.33 3.42
CA ASN A 25 10.03 2.83 4.10
C ASN A 25 8.78 2.60 3.25
N SER A 26 8.42 1.33 3.09
CA SER A 26 7.35 0.88 2.21
C SER A 26 6.06 0.52 2.97
N GLY A 27 4.97 0.25 2.25
CA GLY A 27 3.66 -0.07 2.82
C GLY A 27 2.73 1.14 2.93
N LEU A 28 1.90 1.19 3.98
CA LEU A 28 1.00 2.33 4.22
C LEU A 28 1.73 3.41 5.04
N ASN A 29 2.31 4.41 4.38
CA ASN A 29 3.04 5.47 5.09
C ASN A 29 2.13 6.52 5.74
N VAL A 30 0.95 6.79 5.17
CA VAL A 30 -0.01 7.79 5.66
C VAL A 30 -1.43 7.27 5.48
N GLY A 31 -2.27 7.40 6.52
CA GLY A 31 -3.69 7.08 6.46
C GLY A 31 -4.08 5.89 7.35
N SER A 32 -5.13 5.17 6.95
CA SER A 32 -5.68 4.04 7.72
C SER A 32 -6.09 2.88 6.82
N GLU A 33 -5.79 1.67 7.26
CA GLU A 33 -6.22 0.40 6.66
C GLU A 33 -7.75 0.23 6.57
N ASN A 34 -8.49 0.92 7.46
CA ASN A 34 -9.94 0.83 7.56
C ASN A 34 -10.67 1.93 6.79
N HIS A 35 -9.95 2.78 6.05
CA HIS A 35 -10.60 3.73 5.15
C HIS A 35 -11.07 3.05 3.88
N GLU A 36 -12.23 3.49 3.39
CA GLU A 36 -12.76 3.11 2.10
C GLU A 36 -12.15 3.98 0.99
N PHE A 37 -11.94 3.40 -0.19
CA PHE A 37 -11.51 4.12 -1.39
C PHE A 37 -12.34 3.70 -2.62
N SER A 38 -12.31 4.54 -3.65
CA SER A 38 -12.95 4.30 -4.95
C SER A 38 -11.97 4.28 -6.12
N GLU A 39 -10.78 4.87 -5.94
CA GLU A 39 -9.78 5.04 -7.00
C GLU A 39 -8.36 4.78 -6.47
N ILE A 40 -7.47 4.34 -7.35
CA ILE A 40 -6.04 4.12 -7.08
C ILE A 40 -5.25 4.91 -8.12
N ILE A 41 -4.26 5.67 -7.67
CA ILE A 41 -3.31 6.37 -8.53
C ILE A 41 -1.94 5.73 -8.33
N ALA A 42 -1.32 5.26 -9.42
CA ALA A 42 0.06 4.80 -9.41
C ALA A 42 0.96 5.94 -9.89
N CYS A 43 2.00 6.26 -9.13
CA CYS A 43 2.96 7.32 -9.45
C CYS A 43 4.37 6.90 -9.04
N LEU A 44 5.38 7.55 -9.63
CA LEU A 44 6.78 7.41 -9.19
C LEU A 44 7.09 8.32 -8.00
N GLU A 45 6.51 9.52 -7.99
CA GLU A 45 6.75 10.56 -6.99
C GLU A 45 5.42 11.27 -6.70
N ILE A 46 5.18 11.61 -5.44
CA ILE A 46 4.02 12.38 -4.99
C ILE A 46 4.45 13.85 -4.87
N THR A 47 4.57 14.53 -6.02
CA THR A 47 4.95 15.96 -6.13
C THR A 47 3.76 16.90 -6.22
#